data_AF-A0A2S6ACW5-F1
#
_entry.id   AF-A0A2S6ACW5-F1
#
_cell.length_a   1.000
_cell.length_b   1.000
_cell.length_c   1.000
_cell.angle_alpha   90.00
_cell.angle_beta   90.00
_cell.angle_gamma   90.00
#
_symmetry.space_group_name_H-M   'P 1'
#
loop_
_entity.id
_entity.type
_entity.pdbx_description
1 polymer ?
#
loop_
_entity_poly.entity_id
_entity_poly.type
_entity_poly.pdbx_seq_one_letter_code
_entity_poly.pdbx_strand_id
1 'polypeptide(L)'
;MVAALRELGIELTEPVGRVTVDPVTLYADIGSLIILETGTVLAVPAEDATTEQMGEVVRQAKAARISGPVGAWWKYEHGLGHVCSVFEPPN
;
A
#
# COMPACT_ATOMS: atom_id res chain seq x y z
N MET A 1 1.16 -7.23 -15.87
CA MET A 1 1.32 -6.97 -14.42
C MET A 1 -0.03 -6.87 -13.72
N VAL A 2 -0.93 -5.97 -14.14
CA VAL A 2 -2.24 -5.75 -13.49
C VAL A 2 -3.14 -7.01 -13.46
N ALA A 3 -3.22 -7.78 -14.55
CA ALA A 3 -4.02 -9.01 -14.59
C ALA A 3 -3.56 -10.07 -13.56
N ALA A 4 -2.24 -10.28 -13.43
CA ALA A 4 -1.66 -11.23 -12.48
C ALA A 4 -1.88 -10.82 -11.01
N LEU A 5 -1.98 -9.51 -10.71
CA LEU A 5 -2.31 -9.04 -9.36
C LEU A 5 -3.77 -9.33 -9.02
N ARG A 6 -4.68 -9.10 -9.97
CA ARG A 6 -6.11 -9.37 -9.78
C ARG A 6 -6.39 -10.84 -9.49
N GLU A 7 -5.70 -11.75 -10.18
CA GLU A 7 -5.78 -13.20 -9.89
C GLU A 7 -5.34 -13.57 -8.47
N LEU A 8 -4.48 -12.75 -7.85
CA LEU A 8 -4.04 -12.91 -6.46
C LEU A 8 -4.99 -12.23 -5.45
N GLY A 9 -6.07 -11.60 -5.91
CA GLY A 9 -6.96 -10.79 -5.06
C GLY A 9 -6.36 -9.44 -4.67
N ILE A 10 -5.42 -8.93 -5.47
CA ILE A 10 -4.79 -7.62 -5.30
C ILE A 10 -5.26 -6.70 -6.42
N GLU A 11 -5.83 -5.56 -6.06
CA GLU A 11 -6.25 -4.54 -7.00
C GLU A 11 -5.33 -3.32 -6.87
N LEU A 12 -4.59 -3.03 -7.94
CA LEU A 12 -3.90 -1.75 -8.05
C LEU A 12 -4.93 -0.69 -8.44
N THR A 13 -5.17 0.27 -7.56
CA THR A 13 -6.17 1.31 -7.75
C THR A 13 -5.56 2.56 -8.36
N GLU A 14 -6.41 3.56 -8.62
CA GLU A 14 -5.94 4.87 -9.04
C GLU A 14 -5.01 5.47 -7.97
N PRO A 15 -3.90 6.12 -8.37
CA PRO A 15 -3.03 6.81 -7.45
C PRO A 15 -3.75 7.96 -6.73
N VAL A 16 -3.39 8.22 -5.47
CA VAL A 16 -3.98 9.30 -4.68
C VAL A 16 -2.92 10.00 -3.84
N GLY A 17 -2.99 11.33 -3.79
CA GLY A 17 -2.08 12.14 -2.98
C GLY A 17 -0.66 12.16 -3.54
N ARG A 18 0.21 12.99 -2.97
CA ARG A 18 1.62 13.04 -3.37
C ARG A 18 2.50 12.30 -2.39
N VAL A 19 3.65 11.86 -2.86
CA VAL A 19 4.72 11.38 -2.00
C VAL A 19 5.08 12.50 -1.03
N THR A 20 5.09 12.17 0.27
CA THR A 20 5.47 13.11 1.31
C THR A 20 6.63 12.55 2.12
N VAL A 21 7.63 13.39 2.39
CA VAL A 21 8.78 12.99 3.22
C VAL A 21 8.57 13.54 4.61
N ASP A 22 8.57 12.66 5.61
CA ASP A 22 8.60 13.06 7.00
C ASP A 22 9.96 13.74 7.29
N PRO A 23 9.99 15.01 7.72
CA PRO A 23 11.26 15.73 7.91
C PRO A 23 12.08 15.24 9.12
N VAL A 24 11.49 14.47 10.03
CA VAL A 24 12.13 13.92 11.23
C VAL A 24 12.73 12.55 10.93
N THR A 25 11.95 11.66 10.32
CA THR A 25 12.40 10.29 10.04
C THR A 25 13.07 10.16 8.67
N LEU A 26 12.82 11.10 7.76
CA LEU A 26 13.21 11.08 6.35
C LEU A 26 12.61 9.92 5.54
N TYR A 27 11.59 9.25 6.08
CA TYR A 27 10.83 8.25 5.34
C TYR A 27 9.86 8.94 4.39
N ALA A 28 9.75 8.42 3.17
CA ALA A 28 8.78 8.87 2.19
C ALA A 28 7.52 8.02 2.29
N ASP A 29 6.35 8.62 2.52
CA ASP A 29 5.06 7.99 2.32
C ASP A 29 4.82 7.88 0.81
N ILE A 30 4.82 6.66 0.28
CA ILE A 30 4.75 6.37 -1.15
C ILE A 30 3.40 5.77 -1.57
N GLY A 31 2.46 5.64 -0.63
CA GLY A 31 1.14 5.10 -0.91
C GLY A 31 0.53 4.39 0.30
N SER A 32 -0.53 3.63 0.05
CA SER A 32 -1.29 2.94 1.09
C SER A 32 -1.76 1.58 0.62
N LEU A 33 -1.99 0.69 1.57
CA LEU A 33 -2.65 -0.59 1.38
C LEU A 33 -3.96 -0.61 2.15
N ILE A 34 -4.97 -1.24 1.56
CA ILE A 34 -6.27 -1.46 2.20
C ILE A 34 -6.62 -2.94 2.05
N ILE A 35 -6.88 -3.64 3.15
CA ILE A 35 -7.49 -4.97 3.13
C ILE A 35 -8.97 -4.78 3.42
N LEU A 36 -9.79 -4.91 2.39
CA LEU A 36 -11.24 -4.84 2.50
C LEU A 36 -11.78 -6.00 3.34
N GLU A 37 -12.98 -5.83 3.90
CA GLU A 37 -13.67 -6.91 4.62
C GLU A 37 -13.97 -8.13 3.74
N THR A 38 -14.01 -7.94 2.41
CA THR A 38 -14.10 -9.01 1.40
C THR A 38 -12.81 -9.84 1.28
N GLY A 39 -11.72 -9.40 1.91
CA GLY A 39 -10.38 -9.98 1.79
C GLY A 39 -9.58 -9.51 0.57
N THR A 40 -10.15 -8.60 -0.25
CA THR A 40 -9.44 -7.95 -1.36
C THR A 40 -8.38 -6.99 -0.82
N VAL A 41 -7.19 -7.00 -1.40
CA VAL A 41 -6.12 -6.04 -1.06
C VAL A 41 -6.07 -4.95 -2.13
N LEU A 42 -6.35 -3.71 -1.76
CA LEU A 42 -6.13 -2.55 -2.60
C LEU A 42 -4.71 -2.03 -2.39
N ALA A 43 -4.00 -1.82 -3.47
CA ALA A 43 -2.71 -1.14 -3.52
C ALA A 43 -2.92 0.25 -4.13
N VAL A 44 -2.72 1.29 -3.31
CA VAL A 44 -2.98 2.69 -3.67
C VAL A 44 -1.65 3.45 -3.69
N PRO A 45 -0.97 3.58 -4.85
CA PRO A 45 0.28 4.35 -4.91
C PRO A 45 0.01 5.86 -4.78
N ALA A 46 1.03 6.64 -4.43
CA ALA A 46 0.99 8.10 -4.59
C ALA A 46 1.05 8.50 -6.08
N GLU A 47 0.52 9.68 -6.42
CA GLU A 47 0.43 10.24 -7.79
C GLU A 47 1.79 10.38 -8.48
N ASP A 48 2.81 10.82 -7.73
CA ASP A 48 4.17 11.04 -8.20
C ASP A 48 5.14 9.93 -7.73
N ALA A 49 4.60 8.76 -7.33
CA ALA A 49 5.42 7.60 -7.04
C ALA A 49 6.20 7.15 -8.28
N THR A 50 7.52 6.96 -8.11
CA THR A 50 8.36 6.40 -9.17
C THR A 50 8.02 4.94 -9.47
N THR A 51 8.51 4.40 -10.57
CA THR A 51 8.34 2.97 -10.90
C THR A 51 8.87 2.04 -9.80
N GLU A 52 9.96 2.43 -9.13
CA GLU A 52 10.56 1.66 -8.04
C GLU A 52 9.67 1.69 -6.80
N GLN A 53 9.17 2.87 -6.43
CA GLN A 53 8.22 3.05 -5.33
C GLN A 53 6.90 2.32 -5.59
N MET A 54 6.36 2.36 -6.82
CA MET A 54 5.20 1.54 -7.20
C MET A 54 5.49 0.04 -7.05
N GLY A 55 6.70 -0.40 -7.39
CA GLY A 55 7.16 -1.78 -7.17
C GLY A 55 7.12 -2.17 -5.70
N GLU A 56 7.54 -1.27 -4.82
CA GLU A 56 7.51 -1.46 -3.37
C GLU A 56 6.08 -1.55 -2.81
N VAL A 57 5.18 -0.65 -3.23
CA VAL A 57 3.75 -0.73 -2.86
C VAL A 57 3.15 -2.09 -3.26
N VAL A 58 3.42 -2.55 -4.48
CA VAL A 58 2.95 -3.86 -4.97
C VAL A 58 3.59 -5.01 -4.18
N ARG A 59 4.87 -4.91 -3.82
CA ARG A 59 5.56 -5.93 -3.01
C ARG A 59 4.93 -6.07 -1.64
N GLN A 60 4.64 -4.95 -0.97
CA GLN A 60 3.96 -4.97 0.32
C GLN A 60 2.51 -5.45 0.21
N ALA A 61 1.79 -5.10 -0.86
CA ALA A 61 0.45 -5.63 -1.11
C ALA A 61 0.44 -7.16 -1.20
N LYS A 62 1.43 -7.77 -1.87
CA LYS A 62 1.59 -9.24 -1.92
C LYS A 62 1.86 -9.83 -0.55
N ALA A 63 2.71 -9.18 0.26
CA ALA A 63 2.97 -9.63 1.62
C ALA A 63 1.71 -9.55 2.50
N ALA A 64 0.97 -8.44 2.42
CA ALA A 64 -0.30 -8.25 3.12
C ALA A 64 -1.36 -9.28 2.68
N ARG A 65 -1.38 -9.67 1.40
CA ARG A 65 -2.29 -10.71 0.90
C ARG A 65 -2.04 -12.08 1.54
N ILE A 66 -0.78 -12.41 1.81
CA ILE A 66 -0.39 -13.70 2.40
C ILE A 66 -0.57 -13.68 3.92
N SER A 67 -0.11 -12.60 4.57
CA SER A 67 0.02 -12.55 6.02
C SER A 67 -1.17 -11.89 6.73
N GLY A 68 -1.98 -11.11 6.00
CA GLY A 68 -3.00 -10.23 6.58
C GLY A 68 -2.42 -8.94 7.17
N PRO A 69 -3.22 -8.17 7.94
CA PRO A 69 -2.80 -6.91 8.56
C PRO A 69 -1.88 -7.14 9.76
N VAL A 70 -0.63 -7.53 9.50
CA VAL A 70 0.37 -7.84 10.53
C VAL A 70 1.23 -6.62 10.81
N GLY A 71 1.34 -6.24 12.09
CA GLY A 71 2.19 -5.14 12.56
C GLY A 71 1.39 -3.96 13.12
N ALA A 72 2.08 -3.07 13.84
CA ALA A 72 1.45 -1.96 14.58
C ALA A 72 0.95 -0.80 13.69
N TRP A 73 1.31 -0.80 12.40
CA TRP A 73 0.96 0.28 11.48
C TRP A 73 -0.39 0.11 10.79
N TRP A 74 -1.04 -1.05 10.97
CA TRP A 74 -2.39 -1.30 10.49
C TRP A 74 -3.42 -0.68 11.43
N LYS A 75 -4.38 0.03 10.85
CA LYS A 75 -5.56 0.56 11.54
C LYS A 75 -6.80 -0.04 10.94
N TYR A 76 -7.80 -0.33 11.76
CA TYR A 76 -9.12 -0.74 11.26
C TYR A 76 -10.01 0.49 11.11
N GLU A 77 -10.54 0.68 9.91
CA GLU A 77 -11.47 1.74 9.55
C GLU A 77 -12.83 1.12 9.23
N HIS A 78 -13.84 1.46 10.03
CA HIS A 78 -15.17 0.87 9.92
C HIS A 78 -15.80 1.16 8.54
N GLY A 79 -16.25 0.10 7.85
CA GLY A 79 -16.84 0.19 6.51
C GLY A 79 -15.81 0.21 5.37
N LEU A 80 -14.51 0.18 5.68
CA LEU A 80 -13.43 0.06 4.70
C LEU A 80 -12.60 -1.21 4.92
N GLY A 81 -12.20 -1.50 6.17
CA GLY A 81 -11.35 -2.65 6.52
C GLY A 81 -10.05 -2.20 7.18
N HIS A 82 -8.95 -2.92 6.95
CA HIS A 82 -7.64 -2.57 7.51
C HIS A 82 -6.83 -1.70 6.56
N VAL A 83 -6.21 -0.63 7.06
CA VAL A 83 -5.44 0.34 6.27
C VAL A 83 -4.03 0.48 6.84
N CYS A 84 -3.02 0.58 5.99
CA CYS A 84 -1.67 1.01 6.39
C CYS A 84 -1.01 1.88 5.32
N SER A 85 -0.20 2.86 5.74
CA SER A 85 0.70 3.59 4.83
C SER A 85 1.91 2.71 4.47
N VAL A 86 2.43 2.92 3.26
CA VAL A 86 3.64 2.29 2.76
C VAL A 86 4.74 3.35 2.75
N PHE A 87 5.84 3.06 3.45
CA PHE A 87 6.96 3.99 3.52
C PHE A 87 8.22 3.42 2.86
N GLU A 88 8.95 4.29 2.19
CA GLU A 88 10.31 4.06 1.69
C GLU A 88 11.32 4.73 2.65
N PRO A 89 12.35 4.01 3.14
CA PRO A 89 13.38 4.61 3.99
C PRO A 89 14.29 5.57 3.20
N PRO A 90 15.01 6.48 3.88
CA PRO A 90 16.00 7.33 3.22
C PRO A 90 17.11 6.47 2.58
N ASN A 91 17.51 6.84 1.36
CA ASN A 91 18.65 6.27 0.63
C ASN A 91 20.00 6.75 1.19
#